data_AF-K2CQV6-F1
#
_entry.id   AF-K2CQV6-F1
#
_cell.length_a   1.000
_cell.length_b   1.000
_cell.length_c   1.000
_cell.angle_alpha   90.00
_cell.angle_beta   90.00
_cell.angle_gamma   90.00
#
_symmetry.space_group_name_H-M   'P 1'
#
loop_
_entity.id
_entity.type
_entity.pdbx_description
1 polymer ?
#
loop_
_entity_poly.entity_id
_entity_poly.type
_entity_poly.pdbx_seq_one_letter_code
_entity_poly.pdbx_strand_id
1 'polypeptide(L)' 'VTHLHQIAKEGSCHFTVTKKVEDGHTSVFISQVDGNSRVEEIARMLGRTDNEGMAFARNLLQQNA' A
#
# COMPACT_ATOMS: atom_id res chain seq x y z
N VAL A 1 -5.03 8.64 7.72
CA VAL A 1 -3.83 8.82 6.86
C VAL A 1 -2.62 8.38 7.66
N THR A 2 -1.80 7.46 7.14
CA THR A 2 -0.66 6.89 7.87
C THR A 2 0.46 6.52 6.90
N HIS A 3 1.69 6.47 7.40
CA HIS A 3 2.84 5.90 6.69
C HIS A 3 3.28 4.55 7.28
N LEU A 4 2.61 4.09 8.35
CA LEU A 4 2.94 2.83 9.02
C LEU A 4 2.11 1.69 8.46
N HIS A 5 2.77 0.66 7.94
CA HIS A 5 2.11 -0.54 7.42
C HIS A 5 1.28 -1.25 8.50
N GLN A 6 1.71 -1.19 9.77
CA GLN A 6 1.03 -1.76 10.93
C GLN A 6 -0.38 -1.19 11.12
N ILE A 7 -0.57 0.09 10.78
CA ILE A 7 -1.88 0.76 10.87
C ILE A 7 -2.67 0.53 9.57
N ALA A 8 -2.01 0.65 8.41
CA ALA A 8 -2.66 0.49 7.12
C ALA A 8 -3.27 -0.92 6.93
N LYS A 9 -2.62 -1.96 7.46
CA LYS A 9 -3.10 -3.34 7.33
C LYS A 9 -4.44 -3.59 8.03
N GLU A 10 -4.74 -2.86 9.11
CA GLU A 10 -5.96 -3.02 9.91
C GLU A 10 -7.20 -2.38 9.27
N GLY A 11 -7.02 -1.52 8.25
CA GLY A 11 -8.14 -0.87 7.58
C GLY A 11 -8.99 -1.85 6.77
N SER A 12 -10.32 -1.76 6.85
CA SER A 12 -11.21 -2.53 5.97
C SER A 12 -10.96 -2.19 4.49
N CYS A 13 -10.67 -0.92 4.20
CA CYS A 13 -10.28 -0.43 2.89
C CYS A 13 -8.89 0.23 2.96
N HIS A 14 -8.13 0.17 1.87
CA HIS A 14 -6.83 0.82 1.74
C HIS A 14 -6.82 1.66 0.47
N PHE A 15 -6.42 2.93 0.60
CA PHE A 15 -6.26 3.86 -0.51
C PHE A 15 -4.84 4.44 -0.49
N THR A 16 -4.25 4.58 -1.67
CA THR A 16 -2.98 5.29 -1.85
C THR A 16 -3.25 6.70 -2.33
N VAL A 17 -2.35 7.62 -1.97
CA VAL A 17 -2.36 9.01 -2.41
C VAL A 17 -1.07 9.25 -3.16
N THR A 18 -1.16 9.55 -4.45
CA THR A 18 -0.01 9.79 -5.32
C THR A 18 -0.06 11.19 -5.92
N LYS A 19 1.09 11.68 -6.38
CA LYS A 19 1.21 12.94 -7.10
C LYS A 19 1.77 12.64 -8.49
N LYS A 20 1.19 13.25 -9.51
CA LYS A 20 1.66 13.15 -10.89
C LYS A 20 1.66 14.54 -11.51
N VAL A 21 2.65 14.81 -12.36
CA VAL A 21 2.68 16.03 -13.16
C VAL A 21 1.91 15.76 -14.45
N GLU A 22 0.85 16.52 -14.68
CA GLU A 22 0.04 16.52 -15.91
C GLU A 22 -0.03 17.97 -16.42
N ASP A 23 0.33 18.18 -17.69
CA ASP A 23 0.34 19.51 -18.33
C ASP A 23 1.13 20.59 -17.55
N GLY A 24 2.24 20.19 -16.93
CA GLY A 24 3.08 21.10 -16.13
C GLY A 24 2.53 21.42 -14.73
N HIS A 25 1.37 20.88 -14.37
CA HIS A 25 0.75 21.03 -13.06
C HIS A 25 0.82 19.74 -12.24
N THR A 26 1.07 19.83 -10.94
CA THR A 26 1.05 18.66 -10.05
C THR A 26 -0.38 18.41 -9.58
N SER A 27 -0.94 17.26 -9.96
CA SER A 27 -2.25 16.78 -9.53
C SER A 27 -2.09 15.64 -8.51
N VAL A 28 -3.04 15.54 -7.58
CA VAL A 28 -3.12 14.47 -6.57
C VAL A 28 -4.13 13.44 -7.03
N PHE A 29 -3.76 12.16 -6.94
CA PHE A 29 -4.61 11.04 -7.30
C PHE A 29 -4.81 10.14 -6.09
N ILE A 30 -6.06 9.72 -5.89
CA ILE A 30 -6.44 8.75 -4.87
C ILE A 30 -6.93 7.50 -5.58
N SER A 31 -6.42 6.34 -5.17
CA SER A 31 -6.81 5.06 -5.77
C SER A 31 -6.95 4.01 -4.69
N GLN A 32 -8.00 3.20 -4.77
CA GLN A 32 -8.15 2.04 -3.89
C GLN A 32 -7.10 0.99 -4.26
N VAL A 33 -6.51 0.35 -3.25
CA VAL A 33 -5.63 -0.81 -3.42
C VAL A 33 -6.26 -2.01 -2.71
N ASP A 34 -6.42 -3.09 -3.47
CA ASP A 34 -7.04 -4.34 -3.05
C ASP A 34 -6.25 -5.56 -3.57
N GLY A 35 -6.59 -6.75 -3.07
CA GLY A 35 -5.97 -8.01 -3.46
C GLY A 35 -4.43 -7.95 -3.45
N ASN A 36 -3.81 -8.25 -4.60
CA ASN A 36 -2.35 -8.23 -4.74
C ASN A 36 -1.75 -6.83 -4.65
N SER A 37 -2.42 -5.79 -5.17
CA SER A 37 -1.91 -4.41 -5.09
C SER A 37 -1.82 -3.91 -3.64
N ARG A 38 -2.71 -4.38 -2.76
CA ARG A 38 -2.62 -4.11 -1.32
C ARG A 38 -1.41 -4.79 -0.68
N VAL A 39 -1.04 -5.99 -1.11
CA VAL A 39 0.18 -6.68 -0.65
C VAL A 39 1.42 -5.89 -1.08
N GLU A 40 1.46 -5.48 -2.35
CA GLU A 40 2.56 -4.68 -2.91
C GLU A 40 2.74 -3.36 -2.16
N GLU A 41 1.64 -2.68 -1.83
CA GLU A 41 1.70 -1.43 -1.07
C GLU A 41 2.21 -1.65 0.36
N ILE A 42 1.78 -2.72 1.04
CA ILE A 42 2.28 -3.05 2.39
C ILE A 42 3.78 -3.40 2.33
N ALA A 43 4.22 -4.16 1.34
CA ALA A 43 5.63 -4.49 1.10
C ALA A 43 6.46 -3.22 0.81
N ARG A 44 5.90 -2.28 0.03
CA ARG A 44 6.50 -0.97 -0.22
C ARG A 44 6.63 -0.15 1.07
N MET A 45 5.60 -0.11 1.91
CA MET A 45 5.63 0.58 3.21
C MET A 45 6.60 -0.06 4.20
N LEU A 46 6.86 -1.36 4.08
CA LEU A 46 7.91 -2.07 4.82
C LEU A 46 9.34 -1.75 4.32
N GLY A 47 9.47 -1.12 3.15
CA GLY A 47 10.75 -0.89 2.50
C GLY A 47 11.35 -2.12 1.84
N ARG A 48 10.56 -3.18 1.61
CA ARG A 48 11.01 -4.44 1.00
C ARG A 48 10.03 -4.89 -0.08
N THR A 49 10.38 -4.68 -1.34
CA THR A 49 9.56 -5.05 -2.51
C THR A 49 10.05 -6.31 -3.23
N ASP A 50 11.01 -7.01 -2.63
CA ASP A 50 11.48 -8.31 -3.08
C ASP A 50 10.48 -9.43 -2.76
N ASN A 51 10.74 -10.65 -3.24
CA ASN A 51 9.86 -11.80 -3.02
C ASN A 51 9.63 -12.10 -1.53
N GLU A 52 10.66 -11.91 -0.70
CA GLU A 52 10.56 -12.07 0.76
C GLU A 52 9.68 -11.00 1.41
N GLY A 53 9.86 -9.72 1.04
CA GLY A 53 9.01 -8.62 1.50
C GLY A 53 7.55 -8.81 1.10
N MET A 54 7.30 -9.26 -0.12
CA MET A 54 5.96 -9.62 -0.60
C MET A 54 5.35 -10.78 0.19
N ALA A 55 6.12 -11.84 0.47
CA ALA A 55 5.65 -12.96 1.27
C ALA A 55 5.32 -12.53 2.72
N PHE A 56 6.18 -11.70 3.33
CA PHE A 56 5.94 -11.16 4.65
C PHE A 56 4.68 -10.26 4.70
N ALA A 57 4.50 -9.39 3.70
CA ALA A 57 3.31 -8.56 3.57
C ALA A 57 2.02 -9.39 3.44
N ARG A 58 2.03 -10.50 2.69
CA ARG A 58 0.89 -11.42 2.62
C ARG A 58 0.55 -12.00 3.99
N ASN A 59 1.54 -12.48 4.73
CA ASN A 59 1.34 -13.04 6.06
C ASN A 59 0.72 -12.01 7.01
N LEU A 60 1.20 -10.76 6.99
CA LEU A 60 0.65 -9.67 7.83
C LEU A 60 -0.83 -9.38 7.56
N LEU A 61 -1.27 -9.49 6.30
CA LEU A 61 -2.66 -9.25 5.89
C LEU A 61 -3.57 -10.45 6.17
N GLN A 62 -3.04 -11.67 6.21
CA GLN A 62 -3.79 -12.88 6.54
C GLN A 62 -3.99 -13.09 8.04
N GLN A 63 -3.11 -12.54 8.89
CA GLN A 63 -3.14 -12.75 10.35
C GLN A 63 -4.40 -12.24 11.07
N ASN A 64 -5.30 -11.51 10.38
CA ASN A 64 -6.53 -10.95 10.96
C ASN A 64 -7.80 -11.30 10.14
N ALA A 65 -7.77 -12.34 9.29
CA ALA A 65 -8.93 -12.87 8.59
C ALA A 65 -9.63 -13.98 9.36
#